data_AF-A0A7S3I1K0-F1
#
_entry.id   AF-A0A7S3I1K0-F1
#
_cell.length_a   1.000
_cell.length_b   1.000
_cell.length_c   1.000
_cell.angle_alpha   90.00
_cell.angle_beta   90.00
_cell.angle_gamma   90.00
#
_symmetry.space_group_name_H-M   'P 1'
#
loop_
_entity.id
_entity.type
_entity.pdbx_description
1 polymer ?
#
loop_
_entity_poly.entity_id
_entity_poly.type
_entity_poly.pdbx_seq_one_letter_code
_entity_poly.pdbx_strand_id
1 'polypeptide(L)'
;MLHHDLDKARSGMHDLYGDHVDCACAQNVLVDMTYTLGEQTMSDFTSFNTLMKAGNWNAAADDLMYGTQWCRQVGKRCDRNVELIKSCNDKPKQPKKAEKPTLRYCESDLHALAQIARQGSVGFAPDGRSYSHVADFIDAAGLGGIKKGGFNDAIPQEYWSETLDFAEFLNYDENAERLGLKNIGPDIDNNPYNAPVGAIVVVHGVMGTSHVPQDDISVKGEGQAFYNGGQMGYGGSEGFPVYRTRGIFVPTKCQ
;
A
#
# COMPACT_ATOMS: atom_id res chain seq x y z
N MET A 1 -4.75 -6.63 -15.19
CA MET A 1 -5.95 -7.45 -14.92
C MET A 1 -5.83 -8.25 -13.63
N LEU A 2 -4.66 -8.81 -13.29
CA LEU A 2 -4.45 -9.61 -12.06
C LEU A 2 -4.64 -8.86 -10.71
N HIS A 3 -4.27 -7.57 -10.63
CA HIS A 3 -4.26 -6.81 -9.36
C HIS A 3 -5.65 -6.40 -8.86
N HIS A 4 -6.53 -5.91 -9.75
CA HIS A 4 -7.91 -5.50 -9.41
C HIS A 4 -8.74 -6.65 -8.81
N ASP A 5 -8.49 -7.87 -9.28
CA ASP A 5 -9.23 -9.05 -8.83
C ASP A 5 -8.74 -9.54 -7.45
N LEU A 6 -7.47 -9.26 -7.09
CA LEU A 6 -6.91 -9.58 -5.77
C LEU A 6 -7.42 -8.64 -4.68
N ASP A 7 -7.57 -7.36 -4.98
CA ASP A 7 -8.09 -6.36 -4.02
C ASP A 7 -9.57 -6.64 -3.72
N LYS A 8 -10.35 -6.97 -4.76
CA LYS A 8 -11.74 -7.42 -4.59
C LYS A 8 -11.84 -8.70 -3.76
N ALA A 9 -10.90 -9.63 -3.93
CA ALA A 9 -10.84 -10.85 -3.14
C ALA A 9 -10.52 -10.59 -1.66
N ARG A 10 -9.63 -9.64 -1.38
CA ARG A 10 -9.29 -9.22 -0.01
C ARG A 10 -10.46 -8.51 0.66
N SER A 11 -11.15 -7.61 -0.04
CA SER A 11 -12.37 -6.96 0.46
C SER A 11 -13.44 -8.00 0.79
N GLY A 12 -13.78 -8.87 -0.17
CA GLY A 12 -14.81 -9.90 0.07
C GLY A 12 -14.43 -10.87 1.19
N MET A 13 -13.14 -11.18 1.38
CA MET A 13 -12.70 -11.93 2.55
C MET A 13 -12.93 -11.13 3.85
N HIS A 14 -12.58 -9.84 3.88
CA HIS A 14 -12.83 -9.00 5.05
C HIS A 14 -14.33 -8.87 5.37
N ASP A 15 -15.17 -8.68 4.36
CA ASP A 15 -16.63 -8.56 4.54
C ASP A 15 -17.24 -9.84 5.13
N LEU A 16 -16.72 -11.01 4.74
CA LEU A 16 -17.20 -12.29 5.24
C LEU A 16 -16.66 -12.66 6.62
N TYR A 17 -15.38 -12.38 6.91
CA TYR A 17 -14.69 -12.92 8.09
C TYR A 17 -14.26 -11.86 9.12
N GLY A 18 -14.16 -10.59 8.73
CA GLY A 18 -13.71 -9.50 9.58
C GLY A 18 -12.39 -9.81 10.29
N ASP A 19 -12.32 -9.46 11.57
CA ASP A 19 -11.16 -9.75 12.45
C ASP A 19 -11.24 -11.16 13.11
N HIS A 20 -12.20 -12.03 12.72
CA HIS A 20 -12.44 -13.31 13.40
C HIS A 20 -11.44 -14.42 13.05
N VAL A 21 -10.70 -14.28 11.94
CA VAL A 21 -9.68 -15.24 11.51
C VAL A 21 -8.32 -14.58 11.69
N ASP A 22 -7.60 -14.95 12.74
CA ASP A 22 -6.31 -14.38 13.11
C ASP A 22 -5.12 -15.12 12.48
N CYS A 23 -5.28 -16.38 12.08
CA CYS A 23 -4.22 -17.14 11.43
C CYS A 23 -3.92 -16.65 10.00
N ALA A 24 -2.72 -16.11 9.76
CA ALA A 24 -2.29 -15.64 8.43
C ALA A 24 -2.34 -16.74 7.34
N CYS A 25 -2.08 -18.00 7.68
CA CYS A 25 -2.19 -19.11 6.74
C CYS A 25 -3.65 -19.34 6.31
N ALA A 26 -4.60 -19.23 7.25
CA ALA A 26 -6.02 -19.31 6.97
C ALA A 26 -6.50 -18.10 6.14
N GLN A 27 -6.05 -16.88 6.46
CA GLN A 27 -6.38 -15.67 5.69
C GLN A 27 -5.90 -15.77 4.23
N ASN A 28 -4.68 -16.27 3.99
CA ASN A 28 -4.18 -16.48 2.63
C ASN A 28 -5.04 -17.45 1.83
N VAL A 29 -5.51 -18.53 2.46
CA VAL A 29 -6.43 -19.49 1.84
C VAL A 29 -7.78 -18.84 1.54
N LEU A 30 -8.30 -18.02 2.45
CA LEU A 30 -9.56 -17.31 2.24
C LEU A 30 -9.46 -16.31 1.07
N VAL A 31 -8.37 -15.54 0.97
CA VAL A 31 -8.15 -14.62 -0.17
C VAL A 31 -8.03 -15.41 -1.48
N ASP A 32 -7.29 -16.52 -1.49
CA ASP A 32 -7.13 -17.41 -2.67
C ASP A 32 -8.47 -17.97 -3.17
N MET A 33 -9.33 -18.38 -2.23
CA MET A 33 -10.66 -18.91 -2.54
C MET A 33 -11.62 -17.80 -2.95
N THR A 34 -11.65 -16.65 -2.26
CA THR A 34 -12.50 -15.50 -2.64
C THR A 34 -12.10 -14.94 -4.00
N TYR A 35 -10.81 -14.97 -4.37
CA TYR A 35 -10.35 -14.60 -5.71
C TYR A 35 -10.92 -15.53 -6.79
N THR A 36 -11.00 -16.83 -6.48
CA THR A 36 -11.41 -17.85 -7.46
C THR A 36 -12.91 -18.00 -7.56
N LEU A 37 -13.63 -17.87 -6.44
CA LEU A 37 -15.06 -18.16 -6.33
C LEU A 37 -15.93 -16.90 -6.22
N GLY A 38 -15.34 -15.77 -5.82
CA GLY A 38 -16.07 -14.57 -5.43
C GLY A 38 -16.68 -14.66 -4.04
N GLU A 39 -16.95 -13.49 -3.45
CA GLU A 39 -17.53 -13.34 -2.10
C GLU A 39 -18.88 -14.06 -1.95
N GLN A 40 -19.77 -13.92 -2.94
CA GLN A 40 -21.09 -14.52 -2.89
C GLN A 40 -21.02 -16.05 -2.73
N THR A 41 -20.22 -16.72 -3.56
CA THR A 41 -20.02 -18.17 -3.47
C THR A 41 -19.34 -18.58 -2.17
N MET A 42 -18.39 -17.76 -1.70
CA MET A 42 -17.74 -17.99 -0.40
C MET A 42 -18.74 -17.89 0.77
N SER A 43 -19.73 -17.00 0.68
CA SER A 43 -20.78 -16.86 1.71
C SER A 43 -21.63 -18.12 1.89
N ASP A 44 -21.80 -18.92 0.83
CA ASP A 44 -22.60 -20.14 0.83
C ASP A 44 -21.94 -21.30 1.58
N PHE A 45 -20.63 -21.24 1.81
CA PHE A 45 -19.87 -22.24 2.59
C PHE A 45 -20.07 -22.04 4.10
N THR A 46 -21.33 -22.02 4.54
CA THR A 46 -21.77 -21.62 5.88
C THR A 46 -21.11 -22.42 7.02
N SER A 47 -20.98 -23.74 6.87
CA SER A 47 -20.33 -24.60 7.88
C SER A 47 -18.84 -24.31 7.99
N PHE A 48 -18.13 -24.33 6.87
CA PHE A 48 -16.74 -23.92 6.76
C PHE A 48 -16.50 -22.54 7.37
N ASN A 49 -17.33 -21.54 7.02
CA ASN A 49 -17.20 -20.17 7.49
C ASN A 49 -17.36 -20.06 9.01
N THR A 50 -18.31 -20.82 9.57
CA THR A 50 -18.51 -20.90 11.02
C THR A 50 -17.30 -21.49 11.72
N LEU A 51 -16.74 -22.58 11.18
CA LEU A 51 -15.57 -23.25 11.75
C LEU A 51 -14.30 -22.39 11.65
N MET A 52 -14.11 -21.70 10.53
CA MET A 52 -13.01 -20.74 10.32
C MET A 52 -13.08 -19.58 11.33
N LYS A 53 -14.25 -18.96 11.50
CA LYS A 53 -14.46 -17.87 12.48
C LYS A 53 -14.31 -18.34 13.92
N ALA A 54 -14.58 -19.61 14.20
CA ALA A 54 -14.39 -20.21 15.53
C ALA A 54 -12.93 -20.65 15.79
N GLY A 55 -12.05 -20.55 14.80
CA GLY A 55 -10.67 -21.04 14.90
C GLY A 55 -10.55 -22.56 15.01
N ASN A 56 -11.56 -23.31 14.58
CA ASN A 56 -11.56 -24.77 14.61
C ASN A 56 -10.90 -25.33 13.34
N TRP A 57 -9.58 -25.15 13.24
CA TRP A 57 -8.83 -25.33 11.99
C TRP A 57 -8.89 -26.75 11.42
N ASN A 58 -8.82 -27.77 12.27
CA ASN A 58 -8.95 -29.15 11.79
C ASN A 58 -10.34 -29.43 11.22
N ALA A 59 -11.39 -29.06 11.95
CA ALA A 59 -12.76 -29.27 11.46
C ALA A 59 -13.06 -28.41 10.23
N ALA A 60 -12.55 -27.18 10.17
CA ALA A 60 -12.69 -26.32 9.00
C ALA A 60 -11.99 -26.91 7.77
N ALA A 61 -10.79 -27.45 7.95
CA ALA A 61 -10.05 -28.08 6.87
C ALA A 61 -10.75 -29.37 6.38
N ASP A 62 -11.32 -30.16 7.29
CA ASP A 62 -12.10 -31.35 6.94
C ASP A 62 -13.43 -30.97 6.26
N ASP A 63 -14.12 -29.93 6.71
CA ASP A 63 -15.33 -29.41 6.05
C ASP A 63 -15.01 -28.85 4.66
N LEU A 64 -13.89 -28.14 4.50
CA LEU A 64 -13.42 -27.69 3.19
C LEU A 64 -13.19 -28.88 2.25
N MET A 65 -12.51 -29.93 2.76
CA MET A 65 -12.14 -31.11 1.99
C MET A 65 -13.34 -31.97 1.58
N TYR A 66 -14.33 -32.13 2.45
CA TYR A 66 -15.42 -33.10 2.27
C TYR A 66 -16.81 -32.48 2.13
N GLY A 67 -17.04 -31.34 2.78
CA GLY A 67 -18.32 -30.64 2.86
C GLY A 67 -18.56 -29.63 1.73
N THR A 68 -17.50 -29.16 1.06
CA THR A 68 -17.63 -28.20 -0.06
C THR A 68 -17.32 -28.83 -1.42
N GLN A 69 -17.77 -28.18 -2.50
CA GLN A 69 -17.42 -28.58 -3.87
C GLN A 69 -16.01 -28.13 -4.29
N TRP A 70 -15.39 -27.23 -3.52
CA TRP A 70 -14.10 -26.63 -3.84
C TRP A 70 -13.04 -27.68 -4.18
N CYS A 71 -12.85 -28.66 -3.31
CA CYS A 71 -11.82 -29.67 -3.45
C CYS A 71 -12.04 -30.61 -4.63
N ARG A 72 -13.29 -30.80 -5.03
CA ARG A 72 -13.64 -31.55 -6.24
C ARG A 72 -13.32 -30.77 -7.51
N GLN A 73 -13.35 -29.44 -7.44
CA GLN A 73 -13.12 -28.54 -8.58
C GLN A 73 -11.63 -28.24 -8.80
N VAL A 74 -10.85 -28.07 -7.72
CA VAL A 74 -9.47 -27.55 -7.83
C VAL A 74 -8.36 -28.56 -7.53
N GLY A 75 -8.72 -29.79 -7.14
CA GLY A 75 -7.77 -30.89 -6.91
C GLY A 75 -6.63 -30.49 -5.96
N LYS A 76 -5.38 -30.61 -6.43
CA LYS A 76 -4.16 -30.34 -5.62
C LYS A 76 -4.09 -28.96 -4.96
N ARG A 77 -4.79 -27.95 -5.49
CA ARG A 77 -4.89 -26.63 -4.85
C ARG A 77 -5.65 -26.71 -3.53
N CYS A 78 -6.66 -27.57 -3.44
CA CYS A 78 -7.34 -27.83 -2.18
C CYS A 78 -6.43 -28.55 -1.19
N ASP A 79 -5.69 -29.59 -1.60
CA ASP A 79 -4.80 -30.31 -0.68
C ASP A 79 -3.85 -29.35 0.04
N ARG A 80 -3.23 -28.42 -0.73
CA ARG A 80 -2.38 -27.35 -0.19
C ARG A 80 -3.15 -26.40 0.74
N ASN A 81 -4.36 -25.98 0.38
CA ASN A 81 -5.16 -25.07 1.20
C ASN A 81 -5.59 -25.73 2.52
N VAL A 82 -5.93 -27.02 2.51
CA VAL A 82 -6.25 -27.85 3.68
C VAL A 82 -5.04 -27.95 4.62
N GLU A 83 -3.85 -28.24 4.08
CA GLU A 83 -2.61 -28.29 4.87
C GLU A 83 -2.27 -26.92 5.49
N LEU A 84 -2.43 -25.84 4.73
CA LEU A 84 -2.21 -24.48 5.23
C LEU A 84 -3.18 -24.11 6.37
N ILE A 85 -4.46 -24.48 6.28
CA ILE A 85 -5.41 -24.29 7.37
C ILE A 85 -5.01 -25.14 8.58
N LYS A 86 -4.70 -26.43 8.41
CA LYS A 86 -4.30 -27.32 9.51
C LYS A 86 -3.05 -26.84 10.24
N SER A 87 -2.11 -26.19 9.52
CA SER A 87 -0.90 -25.59 10.10
C SER A 87 -1.17 -24.50 11.15
N CYS A 88 -2.40 -23.98 11.21
CA CYS A 88 -2.82 -23.02 12.25
C CYS A 88 -2.97 -23.66 13.64
N ASN A 89 -3.02 -24.99 13.78
CA ASN A 89 -3.09 -25.67 15.08
C ASN A 89 -1.74 -25.72 15.82
N ASP A 90 -0.64 -25.80 15.09
CA ASP A 90 0.72 -25.95 15.66
C ASP A 90 1.38 -24.60 15.99
N LYS A 91 0.70 -23.49 15.66
CA LYS A 91 1.17 -22.15 15.98
C LYS A 91 0.56 -21.70 17.31
N PRO A 92 1.33 -21.07 18.21
CA PRO A 92 0.74 -20.44 19.39
C PRO A 92 -0.38 -19.50 18.93
N LYS A 93 -1.57 -19.62 19.56
CA LYS A 93 -2.70 -18.70 19.36
C LYS A 93 -2.14 -17.29 19.35
N GLN A 94 -2.41 -16.53 18.28
CA GLN A 94 -1.84 -15.20 18.17
C GLN A 94 -2.22 -14.39 19.41
N PRO A 95 -1.29 -13.63 20.00
CA PRO A 95 -1.64 -12.70 21.05
C PRO A 95 -2.69 -11.72 20.50
N LYS A 96 -3.70 -11.40 21.32
CA LYS A 96 -4.69 -10.34 21.04
C LYS A 96 -3.98 -9.15 20.41
N LYS A 97 -4.42 -8.73 19.21
CA LYS A 97 -3.85 -7.66 18.36
C LYS A 97 -2.43 -7.31 18.77
N ALA A 98 -1.46 -8.05 18.23
CA ALA A 98 -0.16 -7.44 18.01
C ALA A 98 -0.43 -6.10 17.30
N GLU A 99 0.03 -5.01 17.90
CA GLU A 99 0.23 -3.76 17.19
C GLU A 99 0.80 -4.13 15.81
N LYS A 100 0.19 -3.60 14.72
CA LYS A 100 0.77 -3.73 13.37
C LYS A 100 2.28 -3.59 13.54
N PRO A 101 3.13 -4.48 12.97
CA PRO A 101 4.56 -4.25 13.01
C PRO A 101 4.74 -2.81 12.58
N THR A 102 5.18 -1.95 13.49
CA THR A 102 5.44 -0.57 13.15
C THR A 102 6.55 -0.70 12.13
N LEU A 103 6.20 -0.50 10.86
CA LEU A 103 7.21 -0.22 9.87
C LEU A 103 7.89 1.01 10.45
N ARG A 104 9.07 0.81 11.04
CA ARG A 104 9.88 1.87 11.62
C ARG A 104 10.43 2.64 10.44
N TYR A 105 9.60 3.53 9.93
CA TYR A 105 10.06 4.60 9.08
C TYR A 105 10.99 5.49 9.88
N CYS A 106 11.88 6.19 9.21
CA CYS A 106 12.57 7.28 9.87
C CYS A 106 11.60 8.44 10.10
N GLU A 107 11.01 8.50 11.30
CA GLU A 107 10.08 9.57 11.68
C GLU A 107 10.75 10.95 11.68
N SER A 108 12.04 11.03 12.04
CA SER A 108 12.77 12.31 12.03
C SER A 108 12.93 12.87 10.62
N ASP A 109 13.21 12.02 9.63
CA ASP A 109 13.33 12.43 8.23
C ASP A 109 11.97 12.84 7.67
N LEU A 110 10.93 12.03 7.91
CA LEU A 110 9.55 12.35 7.53
C LEU A 110 9.10 13.70 8.11
N HIS A 111 9.36 13.93 9.40
CA HIS A 111 9.02 15.18 10.06
C HIS A 111 9.82 16.36 9.49
N ALA A 112 11.13 16.21 9.29
CA ALA A 112 11.98 17.25 8.72
C ALA A 112 11.50 17.65 7.32
N LEU A 113 11.23 16.66 6.46
CA LEU A 113 10.75 16.89 5.11
C LEU A 113 9.37 17.56 5.10
N ALA A 114 8.44 17.11 5.95
CA ALA A 114 7.12 17.74 6.08
C ALA A 114 7.21 19.21 6.52
N GLN A 115 8.10 19.54 7.45
CA GLN A 115 8.29 20.92 7.91
C GLN A 115 8.84 21.82 6.80
N ILE A 116 9.85 21.37 6.07
CA ILE A 116 10.42 22.14 4.94
C ILE A 116 9.37 22.32 3.84
N ALA A 117 8.71 21.25 3.43
CA ALA A 117 7.70 21.30 2.39
C ALA A 117 6.52 22.22 2.76
N ARG A 118 6.09 22.19 4.03
CA ARG A 118 5.06 23.08 4.56
C ARG A 118 5.49 24.55 4.46
N GLN A 119 6.72 24.87 4.89
CA GLN A 119 7.25 26.24 4.80
C GLN A 119 7.32 26.75 3.36
N GLY A 120 7.66 25.88 2.41
CA GLY A 120 7.72 26.21 0.98
C GLY A 120 6.36 26.21 0.25
N SER A 121 5.25 25.82 0.89
CA SER A 121 3.98 25.58 0.20
C SER A 121 2.76 26.28 0.81
N VAL A 122 2.71 26.45 2.14
CA VAL A 122 1.55 27.09 2.80
C VAL A 122 1.49 28.57 2.46
N GLY A 123 0.34 29.02 1.98
CA GLY A 123 0.13 30.41 1.53
C GLY A 123 0.51 30.65 0.07
N PHE A 124 1.03 29.64 -0.63
CA PHE A 124 1.38 29.68 -2.04
C PHE A 124 0.43 28.83 -2.87
N ALA A 125 0.15 29.27 -4.10
CA ALA A 125 -0.60 28.49 -5.08
C ALA A 125 0.35 27.54 -5.84
N PRO A 126 -0.06 26.31 -6.16
CA PRO A 126 0.75 25.41 -6.99
C PRO A 126 1.07 26.04 -8.35
N ASP A 127 2.34 26.01 -8.76
CA ASP A 127 2.86 26.72 -9.94
C ASP A 127 3.24 25.79 -11.11
N GLY A 128 2.98 24.48 -10.97
CA GLY A 128 3.33 23.47 -11.98
C GLY A 128 4.79 23.02 -11.97
N ARG A 129 5.58 23.38 -10.94
CA ARG A 129 6.99 22.98 -10.79
C ARG A 129 7.20 21.94 -9.69
N SER A 130 6.21 21.05 -9.51
CA SER A 130 6.14 20.10 -8.40
C SER A 130 7.42 19.29 -8.20
N TYR A 131 8.01 18.78 -9.28
CA TYR A 131 9.29 18.06 -9.23
C TYR A 131 10.41 18.92 -8.65
N SER A 132 10.62 20.13 -9.18
CA SER A 132 11.69 21.02 -8.69
C SER A 132 11.50 21.36 -7.21
N HIS A 133 10.28 21.67 -6.79
CA HIS A 133 10.00 21.98 -5.38
C HIS A 133 10.25 20.79 -4.46
N VAL A 134 9.79 19.59 -4.82
CA VAL A 134 10.03 18.39 -4.01
C VAL A 134 11.51 17.99 -3.99
N ALA A 135 12.23 18.13 -5.11
CA ALA A 135 13.67 17.95 -5.16
C ALA A 135 14.38 18.92 -4.19
N ASP A 136 14.04 20.21 -4.22
CA ASP A 136 14.60 21.22 -3.31
C ASP A 136 14.27 20.91 -1.83
N PHE A 137 13.06 20.40 -1.54
CA PHE A 137 12.69 19.98 -0.18
C PHE A 137 13.53 18.79 0.30
N ILE A 138 13.74 17.79 -0.56
CA ILE A 138 14.59 16.63 -0.25
C ILE A 138 16.04 17.06 -0.11
N ASP A 139 16.55 17.96 -0.96
CA ASP A 139 17.92 18.47 -0.86
C ASP A 139 18.14 19.24 0.45
N ALA A 140 17.13 19.97 0.94
CA ALA A 140 17.23 20.69 2.20
C ALA A 140 17.09 19.78 3.44
N ALA A 141 16.21 18.79 3.41
CA ALA A 141 15.95 17.89 4.54
C ALA A 141 16.91 16.68 4.60
N GLY A 142 17.27 16.15 3.44
CA GLY A 142 17.64 14.75 3.27
C GLY A 142 16.42 13.82 3.44
N LEU A 143 16.53 12.58 2.95
CA LEU A 143 15.49 11.57 3.09
C LEU A 143 16.06 10.16 2.93
N GLY A 144 16.03 9.34 3.98
CA GLY A 144 16.47 7.95 3.87
C GLY A 144 17.98 7.85 3.69
N GLY A 145 18.42 7.49 2.49
CA GLY A 145 19.81 7.50 2.05
C GLY A 145 20.18 8.69 1.16
N ILE A 146 19.23 9.54 0.79
CA ILE A 146 19.47 10.75 -0.01
C ILE A 146 19.96 11.85 0.91
N LYS A 147 21.25 12.19 0.79
CA LYS A 147 21.89 13.21 1.63
C LYS A 147 21.34 14.61 1.34
N LYS A 148 21.44 15.49 2.33
CA LYS A 148 21.26 16.94 2.11
C LYS A 148 22.19 17.42 1.01
N GLY A 149 21.62 18.13 0.02
CA GLY A 149 22.32 18.55 -1.20
C GLY A 149 22.77 17.41 -2.11
N GLY A 150 22.21 16.21 -1.94
CA GLY A 150 22.58 14.98 -2.65
C GLY A 150 21.48 14.40 -3.52
N PHE A 151 20.39 15.11 -3.76
CA PHE A 151 19.28 14.66 -4.62
C PHE A 151 19.79 14.35 -6.03
N ASN A 152 20.58 15.25 -6.62
CA ASN A 152 21.11 15.09 -7.96
C ASN A 152 22.14 13.94 -8.08
N ASP A 153 22.76 13.55 -6.98
CA ASP A 153 23.66 12.39 -6.93
C ASP A 153 22.88 11.07 -6.77
N ALA A 154 21.67 11.14 -6.18
CA ALA A 154 20.84 9.98 -5.87
C ALA A 154 19.88 9.61 -7.00
N ILE A 155 19.34 10.61 -7.70
CA ILE A 155 18.37 10.44 -8.78
C ILE A 155 19.06 10.81 -10.11
N PRO A 156 19.24 9.87 -11.05
CA PRO A 156 19.89 10.15 -12.33
C PRO A 156 19.14 11.20 -13.15
N GLN A 157 19.88 12.03 -13.89
CA GLN A 157 19.34 13.17 -14.63
C GLN A 157 18.32 12.75 -15.71
N GLU A 158 18.43 11.56 -16.27
CA GLU A 158 17.45 11.00 -17.19
C GLU A 158 16.05 10.85 -16.57
N TYR A 159 15.93 10.91 -15.24
CA TYR A 159 14.66 10.84 -14.52
C TYR A 159 14.16 12.20 -13.98
N TRP A 160 14.67 13.32 -14.49
CA TRP A 160 14.29 14.67 -14.04
C TRP A 160 13.26 15.36 -14.95
N SER A 161 12.88 14.74 -16.06
CA SER A 161 12.01 15.36 -17.08
C SER A 161 10.53 15.32 -16.74
N GLU A 162 10.06 14.22 -16.16
CA GLU A 162 8.66 14.03 -15.82
C GLU A 162 8.53 13.53 -14.38
N THR A 163 7.44 13.94 -13.73
CA THR A 163 7.11 13.51 -12.37
C THR A 163 6.97 11.98 -12.25
N LEU A 164 6.58 11.31 -13.33
CA LEU A 164 6.53 9.85 -13.41
C LEU A 164 7.91 9.21 -13.32
N ASP A 165 8.93 9.87 -13.85
CA ASP A 165 10.29 9.34 -13.91
C ASP A 165 10.85 9.07 -12.51
N PHE A 166 10.48 9.89 -11.51
CA PHE A 166 10.85 9.69 -10.11
C PHE A 166 10.29 8.37 -9.56
N ALA A 167 8.99 8.13 -9.74
CA ALA A 167 8.35 6.91 -9.26
C ALA A 167 8.82 5.70 -10.07
N GLU A 168 9.02 5.84 -11.38
CA GLU A 168 9.55 4.78 -12.24
C GLU A 168 10.94 4.34 -11.76
N PHE A 169 11.86 5.29 -11.57
CA PHE A 169 13.20 5.00 -11.06
C PHE A 169 13.17 4.27 -9.73
N LEU A 170 12.41 4.77 -8.75
CA LEU A 170 12.36 4.18 -7.41
C LEU A 170 11.66 2.82 -7.37
N ASN A 171 10.69 2.58 -8.26
CA ASN A 171 10.00 1.29 -8.36
C ASN A 171 10.78 0.27 -9.22
N TYR A 172 11.80 0.70 -9.96
CA TYR A 172 12.63 -0.18 -10.76
C TYR A 172 13.72 -0.82 -9.90
N ASP A 173 13.81 -2.15 -9.97
CA ASP A 173 14.82 -2.95 -9.28
C ASP A 173 14.85 -2.66 -7.76
N GLU A 174 16.04 -2.63 -7.14
CA GLU A 174 16.22 -2.33 -5.73
C GLU A 174 16.51 -0.84 -5.46
N ASN A 175 16.20 0.08 -6.39
CA ASN A 175 16.61 1.49 -6.30
C ASN A 175 16.08 2.20 -5.05
N ALA A 176 14.80 2.05 -4.72
CA ALA A 176 14.25 2.58 -3.47
C ALA A 176 15.00 2.03 -2.26
N GLU A 177 15.22 0.72 -2.19
CA GLU A 177 15.92 0.08 -1.07
C GLU A 177 17.38 0.57 -0.95
N ARG A 178 18.10 0.70 -2.08
CA ARG A 178 19.45 1.26 -2.16
C ARG A 178 19.51 2.67 -1.58
N LEU A 179 18.48 3.47 -1.84
CA LEU A 179 18.31 4.81 -1.30
C LEU A 179 17.67 4.82 0.10
N GLY A 180 17.50 3.68 0.77
CA GLY A 180 16.89 3.61 2.10
C GLY A 180 15.45 4.14 2.11
N LEU A 181 14.70 3.88 1.05
CA LEU A 181 13.30 4.19 0.87
C LEU A 181 12.50 2.89 0.67
N LYS A 182 11.21 2.95 0.92
CA LYS A 182 10.25 1.89 0.59
C LYS A 182 9.01 2.50 -0.03
N ASN A 183 8.53 1.92 -1.13
CA ASN A 183 7.17 2.18 -1.60
C ASN A 183 6.17 1.42 -0.72
N ILE A 184 5.38 2.15 0.05
CA ILE A 184 4.36 1.60 0.94
C ILE A 184 2.95 1.68 0.34
N GLY A 185 2.80 2.20 -0.89
CA GLY A 185 1.49 2.26 -1.56
C GLY A 185 0.67 0.96 -1.41
N PRO A 186 1.23 -0.22 -1.73
CA PRO A 186 0.55 -1.50 -1.55
C PRO A 186 0.16 -1.84 -0.11
N ASP A 187 0.81 -1.26 0.88
CA ASP A 187 0.57 -1.48 2.31
C ASP A 187 -0.54 -0.56 2.89
N ILE A 188 -0.94 0.48 2.13
CA ILE A 188 -1.91 1.51 2.56
C ILE A 188 -3.01 1.75 1.52
N ASP A 189 -3.40 0.69 0.82
CA ASP A 189 -4.47 0.68 -0.20
C ASP A 189 -4.20 1.60 -1.39
N ASN A 190 -2.93 1.92 -1.63
CA ASN A 190 -2.44 2.83 -2.66
C ASN A 190 -3.13 4.21 -2.64
N ASN A 191 -3.68 4.59 -1.49
CA ASN A 191 -4.39 5.84 -1.29
C ASN A 191 -3.43 6.86 -0.66
N PRO A 192 -3.09 7.96 -1.34
CA PRO A 192 -2.12 8.94 -0.85
C PRO A 192 -2.57 9.63 0.45
N TYR A 193 -3.87 9.61 0.74
CA TYR A 193 -4.40 10.16 1.99
C TYR A 193 -4.08 9.30 3.23
N ASN A 194 -3.78 8.02 3.03
CA ASN A 194 -3.35 7.10 4.08
C ASN A 194 -1.85 7.15 4.36
N ALA A 195 -1.09 7.92 3.57
CA ALA A 195 0.35 8.06 3.73
C ALA A 195 0.68 8.79 5.05
N PRO A 196 1.80 8.44 5.72
CA PRO A 196 2.27 9.21 6.85
C PRO A 196 2.70 10.61 6.40
N VAL A 197 2.53 11.59 7.29
CA VAL A 197 3.03 12.96 7.07
C VAL A 197 4.52 12.91 6.74
N GLY A 198 4.94 13.63 5.69
CA GLY A 198 6.31 13.63 5.19
C GLY A 198 6.60 12.61 4.08
N ALA A 199 5.69 11.67 3.79
CA ALA A 199 5.88 10.73 2.69
C ALA A 199 5.94 11.45 1.33
N ILE A 200 6.75 10.94 0.41
CA ILE A 200 6.72 11.36 -0.99
C ILE A 200 5.58 10.63 -1.69
N VAL A 201 4.70 11.37 -2.34
CA VAL A 201 3.53 10.86 -3.04
C VAL A 201 3.64 11.23 -4.50
N VAL A 202 3.52 10.25 -5.39
CA VAL A 202 3.49 10.47 -6.85
C VAL A 202 2.14 10.00 -7.40
N VAL A 203 1.45 10.89 -8.10
CA VAL A 203 0.10 10.68 -8.66
C VAL A 203 0.08 11.06 -10.13
N HIS A 204 -0.59 10.23 -10.93
CA HIS A 204 -0.82 10.44 -12.35
C HIS A 204 -2.02 11.35 -12.62
N GLY A 205 -1.88 12.30 -13.54
CA GLY A 205 -2.99 13.13 -14.05
C GLY A 205 -3.79 12.43 -15.17
N VAL A 206 -5.12 12.59 -15.22
CA VAL A 206 -5.96 12.05 -16.33
C VAL A 206 -6.58 13.19 -17.13
N MET A 207 -6.63 13.03 -18.46
CA MET A 207 -7.16 13.98 -19.45
C MET A 207 -8.59 14.45 -19.13
N GLY A 208 -8.85 15.76 -19.30
CA GLY A 208 -10.21 16.31 -19.19
C GLY A 208 -10.37 17.83 -19.15
N THR A 209 -9.29 18.61 -19.09
CA THR A 209 -9.36 20.08 -19.19
C THR A 209 -8.27 20.59 -20.14
N SER A 210 -8.46 21.79 -20.70
CA SER A 210 -7.69 22.39 -21.79
C SER A 210 -6.21 22.72 -21.51
N HIS A 211 -5.58 22.09 -20.50
CA HIS A 211 -4.16 22.13 -20.23
C HIS A 211 -3.66 20.69 -19.98
N VAL A 212 -2.54 20.36 -20.61
CA VAL A 212 -1.87 19.04 -20.65
C VAL A 212 -1.81 18.40 -19.24
N PRO A 213 -2.03 17.07 -19.10
CA PRO A 213 -1.99 16.39 -17.80
C PRO A 213 -0.59 16.54 -17.19
N GLN A 214 -0.46 17.29 -16.11
CA GLN A 214 0.78 17.32 -15.33
C GLN A 214 0.64 16.26 -14.24
N ASP A 215 1.46 15.23 -14.33
CA ASP A 215 1.71 14.30 -13.24
C ASP A 215 2.26 15.07 -12.03
N ASP A 216 1.91 14.64 -10.82
CA ASP A 216 2.17 15.40 -9.61
C ASP A 216 2.96 14.60 -8.56
N ILE A 217 3.96 15.26 -7.99
CA ILE A 217 4.79 14.76 -6.89
C ILE A 217 4.66 15.75 -5.75
N SER A 218 4.39 15.23 -4.57
CA SER A 218 4.19 16.06 -3.40
C SER A 218 4.71 15.38 -2.15
N VAL A 219 4.90 16.19 -1.10
CA VAL A 219 5.10 15.72 0.26
C VAL A 219 3.75 15.68 0.96
N LYS A 220 3.42 14.56 1.59
CA LYS A 220 2.20 14.42 2.39
C LYS A 220 2.22 15.39 3.57
N GLY A 221 1.23 16.29 3.64
CA GLY A 221 1.02 17.20 4.77
C GLY A 221 0.06 16.64 5.82
N GLU A 222 -0.26 17.43 6.84
CA GLU A 222 -1.28 17.07 7.83
C GLU A 222 -2.69 17.01 7.22
N GLY A 223 -3.56 16.18 7.78
CA GLY A 223 -4.95 16.05 7.33
C GLY A 223 -5.03 15.64 5.86
N GLN A 224 -5.68 16.46 5.03
CA GLN A 224 -5.90 16.20 3.59
C GLN A 224 -4.90 16.96 2.69
N ALA A 225 -3.89 17.62 3.28
CA ALA A 225 -2.96 18.48 2.54
C ALA A 225 -1.80 17.70 1.89
N PHE A 226 -1.30 18.28 0.81
CA PHE A 226 -0.09 17.90 0.09
C PHE A 226 0.68 19.17 -0.32
N TYR A 227 2.02 19.07 -0.37
CA TYR A 227 2.93 20.19 -0.56
C TYR A 227 3.86 19.95 -1.74
N ASN A 228 3.86 20.86 -2.71
CA ASN A 228 4.69 20.78 -3.93
C ASN A 228 5.10 22.17 -4.45
N GLY A 229 5.32 23.14 -3.56
CA GLY A 229 5.49 24.56 -3.90
C GLY A 229 4.19 25.38 -3.78
N GLY A 230 3.06 24.68 -3.62
CA GLY A 230 1.81 25.21 -3.12
C GLY A 230 1.10 24.18 -2.24
N GLN A 231 0.18 24.62 -1.39
CA GLN A 231 -0.68 23.70 -0.64
C GLN A 231 -1.84 23.26 -1.51
N MET A 232 -2.05 21.95 -1.63
CA MET A 232 -3.08 21.37 -2.48
C MET A 232 -3.71 20.10 -1.90
N GLY A 233 -4.67 19.55 -2.64
CA GLY A 233 -5.31 18.27 -2.36
C GLY A 233 -5.79 17.60 -3.65
N TYR A 234 -5.90 16.28 -3.62
CA TYR A 234 -6.34 15.43 -4.73
C TYR A 234 -7.85 15.09 -4.73
N GLY A 235 -8.69 15.97 -4.19
CA GLY A 235 -10.15 15.78 -4.17
C GLY A 235 -10.71 15.00 -2.97
N GLY A 236 -9.86 14.57 -2.04
CA GLY A 236 -10.24 13.94 -0.77
C GLY A 236 -9.96 12.44 -0.73
N SER A 237 -9.88 11.90 0.49
CA SER A 237 -9.60 10.47 0.72
C SER A 237 -10.71 9.54 0.21
N GLU A 238 -11.96 9.99 0.29
CA GLU A 238 -13.12 9.21 -0.13
C GLU A 238 -13.25 9.22 -1.66
N GLY A 239 -13.25 8.04 -2.27
CA GLY A 239 -13.37 7.93 -3.72
C GLY A 239 -12.14 8.37 -4.51
N PHE A 240 -10.99 8.59 -3.85
CA PHE A 240 -9.73 8.85 -4.57
C PHE A 240 -9.45 7.68 -5.54
N PRO A 241 -9.21 7.95 -6.84
CA PRO A 241 -8.93 6.93 -7.82
C PRO A 241 -7.51 6.36 -7.61
N VAL A 242 -7.38 5.34 -6.76
CA VAL A 242 -6.10 4.74 -6.32
C VAL A 242 -5.20 4.24 -7.45
N TYR A 243 -5.75 3.96 -8.64
CA TYR A 243 -4.96 3.63 -9.84
C TYR A 243 -4.11 4.79 -10.35
N ARG A 244 -4.38 6.02 -9.89
CA ARG A 244 -3.56 7.20 -10.20
C ARG A 244 -2.29 7.24 -9.35
N THR A 245 -2.23 6.60 -8.19
CA THR A 245 -1.00 6.58 -7.39
C THR A 245 0.07 5.73 -8.05
N ARG A 246 1.23 6.32 -8.28
CA ARG A 246 2.42 5.67 -8.87
C ARG A 246 3.43 5.24 -7.80
N GLY A 247 3.43 5.91 -6.66
CA GLY A 247 4.23 5.49 -5.52
C GLY A 247 3.97 6.33 -4.29
N ILE A 248 4.15 5.72 -3.12
CA ILE A 248 4.16 6.40 -1.83
C ILE A 248 5.43 5.97 -1.11
N PHE A 249 6.43 6.84 -1.09
CA PHE A 249 7.77 6.51 -0.62
C PHE A 249 8.04 7.09 0.76
N VAL A 250 8.61 6.25 1.63
CA VAL A 250 8.95 6.59 3.01
C VAL A 250 10.36 6.08 3.34
N PRO A 251 11.11 6.77 4.22
CA PRO A 251 12.47 6.39 4.56
C PRO A 251 12.49 5.19 5.51
N THR A 252 13.34 4.20 5.21
CA THR A 252 13.59 3.01 6.05
C THR A 252 14.80 3.15 6.96
N LYS A 253 15.56 4.25 6.81
CA LYS A 253 16.69 4.65 7.67
C LYS A 253 16.70 6.18 7.79
N CYS A 254 17.40 6.70 8.79
CA CYS A 254 17.54 8.16 9.00
C CYS A 254 18.83 8.70 8.39
N GLN A 255 18.83 10.00 8.08
CA GLN A 255 20.02 10.78 7.74
C GLN A 255 21.03 10.92 8.88
#